data_AF-K1YXC6-F1
#
_entry.id   AF-K1YXC6-F1
#
_cell.length_a   1.000
_cell.length_b   1.000
_cell.length_c   1.000
_cell.angle_alpha   90.00
_cell.angle_beta   90.00
_cell.angle_gamma   90.00
#
_symmetry.space_group_name_H-M   'P 1'
#
loop_
_entity.id
_entity.type
_entity.pdbx_description
1 polymer ?
#
loop_
_entity_poly.entity_id
_entity_poly.type
_entity_poly.pdbx_seq_one_letter_code
_entity_poly.pdbx_strand_id
1 'polypeptide(L)'
;MVLSLPLLLNWAWDIFSNYKWIRIKQKLPFRLYIGINKIPESEIRFNTITYLDINEDTFIESKLIEYAPFFQQYSDYFNREYKNHISQKWGIEINILAELSRGVWLGFSSIVTLLINMGLEKVYSGSNYVNSENIDINDFLNTNTSVDRLFRKTLKLNKDLWKRVNKIENQIASFFDSYYPIVSFTEDIDEDISNLDVEKIKMYGFRLNNLEKSLPPIPFIPIDYGLIYSGRPVLTDYIVDTNENSFNWTGSVEGKLREYFWDIFKDTLPVRKPIFYKTFVHETKEEDEFKETYGKLMGTISLEILNTMTKLYSSSYTESTMANFIDAINKIRYGNYITRKNSKTFREFINCIFENFTASTRILWMAPSDTAVMWGTAIFTLPLEWLRKDLFTSVQKTQETRPWVKLLYANWIDGIENKGFILEQNIEDGIYSEFISKNSYLLKTDTGNSIINDISFIENNAPDWLTLDLVNRKIYLDGQKLTSKELHSQNTTVDILEILLENIWEDVPCGKFCSSSYTSNKNEMTGKIIIPLVKLIEENKKIKFPLICKWSIEDFYLKLEKTPLKINVIKKLF
;
A
#
# COMPACT_ATOMS: atom_id res chain seq x y z
N MET A 1 1.58 6.13 -15.75
CA MET A 1 2.82 6.10 -14.93
C MET A 1 2.54 5.26 -13.69
N VAL A 2 3.51 4.46 -13.23
CA VAL A 2 3.39 3.62 -12.02
C VAL A 2 4.57 3.90 -11.10
N LEU A 3 4.27 4.17 -9.83
CA LEU A 3 5.24 4.40 -8.75
C LEU A 3 5.02 3.37 -7.65
N SER A 4 6.07 2.96 -6.94
CA SER A 4 5.93 2.05 -5.80
C SER A 4 6.82 2.42 -4.61
N LEU A 5 6.35 2.05 -3.41
CA LEU A 5 7.09 2.14 -2.15
C LEU A 5 6.86 0.89 -1.30
N PRO A 6 7.86 0.44 -0.54
CA PRO A 6 7.73 -0.71 0.36
C PRO A 6 6.95 -0.37 1.63
N LEU A 7 6.25 -1.38 2.15
CA LEU A 7 5.61 -1.38 3.46
C LEU A 7 6.67 -1.57 4.57
N LEU A 8 6.30 -1.19 5.80
CA LEU A 8 7.26 -1.04 6.88
C LEU A 8 6.84 -1.76 8.17
N LEU A 9 7.82 -2.41 8.78
CA LEU A 9 7.79 -2.94 10.13
C LEU A 9 8.39 -1.92 11.11
N ASN A 10 7.81 -1.81 12.31
CA ASN A 10 8.27 -0.89 13.35
C ASN A 10 9.02 -1.64 14.46
N TRP A 11 10.29 -1.32 14.66
CA TRP A 11 11.08 -1.83 15.78
C TRP A 11 10.95 -0.95 17.03
N ALA A 12 10.88 0.38 16.83
CA ALA A 12 10.69 1.34 17.91
C ALA A 12 9.72 2.45 17.46
N TRP A 13 8.56 2.53 18.10
CA TRP A 13 7.46 3.42 17.68
C TRP A 13 6.37 3.62 18.76
N ASP A 14 5.56 4.67 18.59
CA ASP A 14 4.23 4.81 19.19
C ASP A 14 3.23 5.42 18.22
N ILE A 15 2.08 4.75 18.04
CA ILE A 15 1.05 5.08 17.06
C ILE A 15 0.39 6.43 17.26
N PHE A 16 0.34 6.91 18.50
CA PHE A 16 -0.18 8.23 18.82
C PHE A 16 0.92 9.29 18.74
N SER A 17 2.17 8.84 18.61
CA SER A 17 3.35 9.69 18.68
C SER A 17 3.27 10.60 19.90
N ASN A 18 2.85 10.04 21.03
CA ASN A 18 2.82 10.74 22.31
C ASN A 18 4.23 11.17 22.75
N TYR A 19 5.25 10.73 22.02
CA TYR A 19 6.62 11.11 22.20
C TYR A 19 7.33 11.24 20.85
N LYS A 20 8.25 12.19 20.77
CA LYS A 20 8.94 12.64 19.55
C LYS A 20 10.37 12.06 19.42
N TRP A 21 10.61 10.91 20.03
CA TRP A 21 11.92 10.24 20.03
C TRP A 21 12.16 9.40 18.77
N ILE A 22 13.36 8.84 18.70
CA ILE A 22 13.86 7.98 17.63
C ILE A 22 12.87 6.88 17.25
N ARG A 23 12.62 6.77 15.95
CA ARG A 23 11.90 5.67 15.31
C ARG A 23 12.87 4.78 14.57
N ILE A 24 12.64 3.47 14.64
CA ILE A 24 13.43 2.47 13.94
C ILE A 24 12.48 1.63 13.11
N LYS A 25 12.68 1.62 11.79
CA LYS A 25 11.79 0.95 10.84
C LYS A 25 12.55 0.05 9.88
N GLN A 26 11.95 -1.07 9.51
CA GLN A 26 12.51 -2.05 8.58
C GLN A 26 11.58 -2.21 7.40
N LYS A 27 12.12 -2.22 6.19
CA LYS A 27 11.35 -2.51 4.98
C LYS A 27 10.95 -3.98 4.92
N LEU A 28 9.79 -4.22 4.34
CA LEU A 28 9.26 -5.53 4.03
C LEU A 28 9.14 -5.69 2.52
N PRO A 29 9.25 -6.91 1.96
CA PRO A 29 9.08 -7.20 0.54
C PRO A 29 7.61 -7.19 0.12
N PHE A 30 6.84 -6.25 0.65
CA PHE A 30 5.49 -5.93 0.21
C PHE A 30 5.46 -4.47 -0.20
N ARG A 31 4.89 -4.19 -1.36
CA ARG A 31 4.88 -2.85 -1.95
C ARG A 31 3.47 -2.35 -2.14
N LEU A 32 3.39 -1.02 -2.16
CA LEU A 32 2.21 -0.26 -2.47
C LEU A 32 2.52 0.51 -3.75
N TYR A 33 1.66 0.35 -4.74
CA TYR A 33 1.80 0.92 -6.07
C TYR A 33 0.68 1.94 -6.29
N ILE A 34 1.01 3.02 -7.00
CA ILE A 34 0.00 3.90 -7.57
C ILE A 34 0.14 3.94 -9.09
N GLY A 35 -0.97 3.75 -9.78
CA GLY A 35 -1.13 3.98 -11.21
C GLY A 35 -1.74 5.36 -11.44
N ILE A 36 -1.09 6.17 -12.26
CA ILE A 36 -1.53 7.51 -12.63
C ILE A 36 -1.78 7.56 -14.13
N ASN A 37 -3.02 7.88 -14.49
CA ASN A 37 -3.49 8.02 -15.86
C ASN A 37 -3.96 9.45 -16.11
N LYS A 38 -3.67 9.97 -17.30
CA LYS A 38 -4.21 11.26 -17.76
C LYS A 38 -5.64 11.02 -18.24
N ILE A 39 -6.56 11.89 -17.83
CA ILE A 39 -7.96 11.83 -18.24
C ILE A 39 -8.40 13.17 -18.86
N PRO A 40 -9.34 13.16 -19.82
CA PRO A 40 -9.80 14.38 -20.46
C PRO A 40 -10.61 15.29 -19.52
N GLU A 41 -11.22 14.74 -18.48
CA GLU A 41 -11.95 15.49 -17.47
C GLU A 41 -11.01 16.39 -16.68
N SER A 42 -11.43 17.61 -16.33
CA SER A 42 -10.64 18.54 -15.54
C SER A 42 -10.77 18.29 -14.04
N GLU A 43 -10.48 17.07 -13.59
CA GLU A 43 -10.48 16.69 -12.18
C GLU A 43 -9.36 15.68 -11.83
N ILE A 44 -8.94 15.65 -10.57
CA ILE A 44 -8.17 14.55 -9.98
C ILE A 44 -9.18 13.63 -9.31
N ARG A 45 -9.27 12.37 -9.74
CA ARG A 45 -10.18 11.37 -9.17
C ARG A 45 -9.44 10.11 -8.73
N PHE A 46 -9.98 9.50 -7.68
CA PHE A 46 -9.51 8.24 -7.11
C PHE A 46 -10.48 7.13 -7.52
N ASN A 47 -10.05 6.22 -8.38
CA ASN A 47 -10.92 5.23 -9.02
C ASN A 47 -10.92 3.90 -8.24
N THR A 48 -9.97 3.00 -8.49
CA THR A 48 -9.96 1.65 -7.87
C THR A 48 -8.73 1.39 -7.02
N ILE A 49 -8.90 0.46 -6.08
CA ILE A 49 -7.82 -0.22 -5.38
C ILE A 49 -7.93 -1.72 -5.60
N THR A 50 -6.83 -2.33 -5.98
CA THR A 50 -6.65 -3.78 -6.00
C THR A 50 -5.74 -4.17 -4.84
N TYR A 51 -6.14 -5.12 -4.01
CA TYR A 51 -5.33 -5.54 -2.86
C TYR A 51 -5.44 -7.04 -2.59
N LEU A 52 -4.38 -7.62 -2.02
CA LEU A 52 -4.42 -9.02 -1.59
C LEU A 52 -5.32 -9.19 -0.37
N ASP A 53 -6.42 -9.93 -0.52
CA ASP A 53 -7.15 -10.45 0.61
C ASP A 53 -6.41 -11.66 1.17
N ILE A 54 -5.82 -11.45 2.33
CA ILE A 54 -5.02 -12.45 3.04
C ILE A 54 -5.84 -13.70 3.35
N ASN A 55 -7.13 -13.58 3.67
CA ASN A 55 -7.96 -14.71 4.06
C ASN A 55 -8.31 -15.57 2.85
N GLU A 56 -8.69 -14.93 1.75
CA GLU A 56 -9.08 -15.60 0.50
C GLU A 56 -7.88 -15.99 -0.39
N ASP A 57 -6.69 -15.44 -0.11
CA ASP A 57 -5.47 -15.63 -0.90
C ASP A 57 -5.65 -15.22 -2.38
N THR A 58 -6.41 -14.14 -2.60
CA THR A 58 -6.70 -13.60 -3.93
C THR A 58 -6.67 -12.07 -3.92
N PHE A 59 -6.39 -11.47 -5.07
CA PHE A 59 -6.50 -10.03 -5.24
C PHE A 59 -7.96 -9.63 -5.48
N ILE A 60 -8.45 -8.69 -4.67
CA ILE A 60 -9.79 -8.13 -4.77
C ILE A 60 -9.69 -6.69 -5.26
N GLU A 61 -10.53 -6.33 -6.23
CA GLU A 61 -10.71 -4.94 -6.67
C GLU A 61 -11.89 -4.30 -5.94
N SER A 62 -11.75 -3.04 -5.54
CA SER A 62 -12.79 -2.25 -4.91
C SER A 62 -12.66 -0.78 -5.31
N LYS A 63 -13.76 -0.02 -5.25
CA LYS A 63 -13.66 1.43 -5.41
C LYS A 63 -12.92 2.04 -4.22
N LEU A 64 -12.03 2.99 -4.48
CA LEU A 64 -11.19 3.60 -3.43
C LEU A 64 -12.00 4.26 -2.32
N ILE A 65 -13.06 5.00 -2.67
CA ILE A 65 -13.90 5.73 -1.71
C ILE A 65 -14.70 4.75 -0.83
N GLU A 66 -15.15 3.62 -1.40
CA GLU A 66 -15.86 2.57 -0.67
C GLU A 66 -14.90 1.81 0.26
N TYR A 67 -13.67 1.58 -0.19
CA TYR A 67 -12.61 0.94 0.58
C TYR A 67 -12.14 1.80 1.77
N ALA A 68 -11.97 3.10 1.54
CA ALA A 68 -11.58 4.06 2.56
C ALA A 68 -12.14 5.46 2.24
N PRO A 69 -13.16 5.93 3.00
CA PRO A 69 -13.84 7.21 2.72
C PRO A 69 -12.93 8.44 2.72
N PHE A 70 -11.77 8.39 3.38
CA PHE A 70 -10.82 9.50 3.41
C PHE A 70 -10.28 9.87 2.00
N PHE A 71 -10.35 8.98 1.01
CA PHE A 71 -9.96 9.30 -0.37
C PHE A 71 -10.81 10.41 -0.99
N GLN A 72 -12.03 10.63 -0.50
CA GLN A 72 -12.80 11.80 -0.90
C GLN A 72 -12.09 13.10 -0.49
N GLN A 73 -11.56 13.15 0.74
CA GLN A 73 -10.85 14.33 1.24
C GLN A 73 -9.54 14.57 0.48
N TYR A 74 -8.86 13.51 0.04
CA TYR A 74 -7.73 13.63 -0.89
C TYR A 74 -8.15 14.23 -2.23
N SER A 75 -9.25 13.75 -2.80
CA SER A 75 -9.80 14.30 -4.05
C SER A 75 -10.07 15.80 -3.92
N ASP A 76 -10.79 16.19 -2.88
CA ASP A 76 -11.15 17.60 -2.63
C ASP A 76 -9.91 18.46 -2.42
N TYR A 77 -8.94 17.98 -1.65
CA TYR A 77 -7.67 18.67 -1.41
C TYR A 77 -6.89 18.91 -2.71
N PHE A 78 -6.67 17.85 -3.50
CA PHE A 78 -5.83 17.95 -4.69
C PHE A 78 -6.50 18.70 -5.83
N ASN A 79 -7.82 18.55 -6.00
CA ASN A 79 -8.56 19.37 -6.95
C ASN A 79 -8.45 20.87 -6.63
N ARG A 80 -8.43 21.23 -5.33
CA ARG A 80 -8.21 22.62 -4.90
C ARG A 80 -6.76 23.07 -5.14
N GLU A 81 -5.78 22.28 -4.70
CA GLU A 81 -4.35 22.60 -4.78
C GLU A 81 -3.86 22.72 -6.23
N TYR A 82 -4.31 21.81 -7.11
CA TYR A 82 -3.88 21.74 -8.50
C TYR A 82 -4.89 22.34 -9.49
N LYS A 83 -5.91 23.08 -9.02
CA LYS A 83 -7.01 23.62 -9.85
C LYS A 83 -6.53 24.31 -11.13
N ASN A 84 -5.51 25.17 -11.02
CA ASN A 84 -4.95 25.91 -12.15
C ASN A 84 -4.26 24.99 -13.17
N HIS A 85 -3.56 23.94 -12.69
CA HIS A 85 -2.92 22.97 -13.58
C HIS A 85 -3.93 22.09 -14.31
N ILE A 86 -4.93 21.60 -13.58
CA ILE A 86 -5.96 20.70 -14.10
C ILE A 86 -6.82 21.40 -15.16
N SER A 87 -7.25 22.64 -14.88
CA SER A 87 -8.08 23.44 -15.81
C SER A 87 -7.38 23.84 -17.12
N GLN A 88 -6.05 23.88 -17.13
CA GLN A 88 -5.25 24.27 -18.30
C GLN A 88 -4.76 23.08 -19.13
N LYS A 89 -4.80 21.86 -18.56
CA LYS A 89 -4.20 20.67 -19.17
C LYS A 89 -5.24 19.55 -19.27
N TRP A 90 -5.16 18.61 -18.34
CA TRP A 90 -5.89 17.36 -18.28
C TRP A 90 -5.98 16.98 -16.80
N GLY A 91 -7.01 16.23 -16.43
CA GLY A 91 -7.17 15.71 -15.08
C GLY A 91 -6.45 14.38 -14.89
N ILE A 92 -6.44 13.88 -13.66
CA ILE A 92 -5.71 12.66 -13.31
C ILE A 92 -6.67 11.64 -12.73
N GLU A 93 -6.55 10.41 -13.19
CA GLU A 93 -7.10 9.26 -12.48
C GLU A 93 -6.00 8.51 -11.75
N ILE A 94 -6.24 8.23 -10.46
CA ILE A 94 -5.34 7.48 -9.59
C ILE A 94 -5.98 6.14 -9.25
N ASN A 95 -5.23 5.06 -9.51
CA ASN A 95 -5.54 3.69 -9.13
C ASN A 95 -4.45 3.19 -8.16
N ILE A 96 -4.79 2.29 -7.25
CA ILE A 96 -3.85 1.75 -6.25
C ILE A 96 -3.77 0.24 -6.37
N LEU A 97 -2.56 -0.33 -6.31
CA LEU A 97 -2.36 -1.76 -6.08
C LEU A 97 -1.58 -1.94 -4.76
N ALA A 98 -2.03 -2.84 -3.90
CA ALA A 98 -1.37 -3.11 -2.63
C ALA A 98 -1.19 -4.61 -2.42
N GLU A 99 0.06 -5.05 -2.19
CA GLU A 99 0.37 -6.46 -1.94
C GLU A 99 -0.12 -6.94 -0.56
N LEU A 100 -0.55 -6.01 0.31
CA LEU A 100 -1.28 -6.31 1.53
C LEU A 100 -2.44 -5.33 1.72
N SER A 101 -3.54 -5.82 2.29
CA SER A 101 -4.71 -5.01 2.62
C SER A 101 -4.42 -3.97 3.72
N ARG A 102 -5.22 -2.91 3.75
CA ARG A 102 -5.28 -1.94 4.85
C ARG A 102 -5.65 -2.66 6.14
N GLY A 103 -5.05 -2.21 7.23
CA GLY A 103 -5.34 -2.71 8.58
C GLY A 103 -4.44 -3.84 9.05
N VAL A 104 -3.41 -4.17 8.27
CA VAL A 104 -2.25 -4.98 8.71
C VAL A 104 -1.15 -4.15 9.40
N TRP A 105 -1.33 -2.82 9.46
CA TRP A 105 -0.49 -1.87 10.23
C TRP A 105 0.95 -1.63 9.77
N LEU A 106 1.20 -1.69 8.47
CA LEU A 106 2.55 -1.54 7.91
C LEU A 106 2.79 -0.16 7.24
N GLY A 107 2.16 0.89 7.77
CA GLY A 107 2.34 2.26 7.30
C GLY A 107 1.53 2.67 6.07
N PHE A 108 0.53 1.88 5.67
CA PHE A 108 -0.30 2.05 4.46
C PHE A 108 -0.66 3.52 4.15
N SER A 109 -1.40 4.20 5.03
CA SER A 109 -1.88 5.56 4.75
C SER A 109 -0.75 6.55 4.51
N SER A 110 0.31 6.51 5.32
CA SER A 110 1.48 7.39 5.20
C SER A 110 2.20 7.21 3.86
N ILE A 111 2.33 5.97 3.42
CA ILE A 111 2.99 5.59 2.16
C ILE A 111 2.12 6.01 0.96
N VAL A 112 0.80 5.81 1.02
CA VAL A 112 -0.15 6.29 0.02
C VAL A 112 -0.06 7.82 -0.14
N THR A 113 -0.04 8.58 0.96
CA THR A 113 0.11 10.04 0.91
C THR A 113 1.35 10.46 0.12
N LEU A 114 2.49 9.82 0.42
CA LEU A 114 3.76 10.14 -0.23
C LEU A 114 3.70 9.80 -1.71
N LEU A 115 3.26 8.59 -2.06
CA LEU A 115 3.13 8.13 -3.43
C LEU A 115 2.29 9.10 -4.26
N ILE A 116 1.12 9.50 -3.77
CA ILE A 116 0.25 10.42 -4.51
C ILE A 116 0.95 11.76 -4.75
N ASN A 117 1.54 12.35 -3.71
CA ASN A 117 2.28 13.60 -3.85
C ASN A 117 3.44 13.47 -4.85
N MET A 118 4.19 12.38 -4.81
CA MET A 118 5.26 12.09 -5.76
C MET A 118 4.75 12.04 -7.19
N GLY A 119 3.65 11.32 -7.40
CA GLY A 119 3.04 11.17 -8.70
C GLY A 119 2.53 12.48 -9.28
N LEU A 120 1.83 13.27 -8.48
CA LEU A 120 1.32 14.58 -8.89
C LEU A 120 2.46 15.58 -9.18
N GLU A 121 3.52 15.59 -8.36
CA GLU A 121 4.69 16.44 -8.58
C GLU A 121 5.47 16.03 -9.84
N LYS A 122 5.66 14.73 -10.10
CA LYS A 122 6.29 14.25 -11.34
C LYS A 122 5.46 14.67 -12.55
N VAL A 123 4.14 14.55 -12.48
CA VAL A 123 3.23 14.91 -13.56
C VAL A 123 3.18 16.42 -13.84
N TYR A 124 2.98 17.25 -12.81
CA TYR A 124 2.71 18.66 -12.99
C TYR A 124 3.97 19.53 -12.97
N SER A 125 4.97 19.14 -12.16
CA SER A 125 6.23 19.88 -12.00
C SER A 125 7.39 19.28 -12.81
N GLY A 126 7.23 18.07 -13.37
CA GLY A 126 8.32 17.37 -14.06
C GLY A 126 9.43 16.89 -13.11
N SER A 127 9.14 16.79 -11.82
CA SER A 127 10.12 16.46 -10.78
C SER A 127 10.78 15.11 -11.07
N ASN A 128 12.11 15.08 -11.20
CA ASN A 128 12.87 13.84 -11.31
C ASN A 128 13.36 13.42 -9.93
N TYR A 129 12.86 12.28 -9.46
CA TYR A 129 13.36 11.63 -8.25
C TYR A 129 14.53 10.73 -8.64
N VAL A 130 15.68 10.97 -8.03
CA VAL A 130 16.90 10.18 -8.26
C VAL A 130 16.82 8.90 -7.43
N ASN A 131 17.36 7.80 -7.96
CA ASN A 131 17.51 6.58 -7.19
C ASN A 131 18.31 6.88 -5.91
N SER A 132 17.85 6.35 -4.79
CA SER A 132 18.30 6.79 -3.46
C SER A 132 19.47 5.98 -2.89
N GLU A 133 20.01 5.08 -3.71
CA GLU A 133 21.14 4.22 -3.40
C GLU A 133 22.38 5.05 -3.03
N ASN A 134 23.00 4.73 -1.90
CA ASN A 134 24.22 5.39 -1.37
C ASN A 134 24.12 6.89 -1.05
N ILE A 135 22.94 7.50 -1.12
CA ILE A 135 22.73 8.89 -0.73
C ILE A 135 22.66 9.00 0.79
N ASP A 136 23.44 9.87 1.44
CA ASP A 136 23.25 10.17 2.86
C ASP A 136 21.86 10.79 3.07
N ILE A 137 21.02 10.10 3.85
CA ILE A 137 19.60 10.45 4.00
C ILE A 137 19.47 11.83 4.64
N ASN A 138 20.27 12.12 5.67
CA ASN A 138 20.17 13.36 6.41
C ASN A 138 20.64 14.54 5.55
N ASP A 139 21.77 14.40 4.87
CA ASP A 139 22.25 15.44 3.96
C ASP A 139 21.24 15.68 2.85
N PHE A 140 20.68 14.63 2.25
CA PHE A 140 19.73 14.76 1.16
C PHE A 140 18.41 15.42 1.56
N LEU A 141 17.89 15.12 2.75
CA LEU A 141 16.72 15.82 3.29
C LEU A 141 16.99 17.32 3.51
N ASN A 142 18.24 17.72 3.75
CA ASN A 142 18.61 19.11 4.01
C ASN A 142 19.10 19.87 2.77
N THR A 143 19.63 19.18 1.75
CA THR A 143 20.23 19.82 0.56
C THR A 143 19.38 19.71 -0.70
N ASN A 144 18.50 18.72 -0.82
CA ASN A 144 17.67 18.53 -2.01
C ASN A 144 16.33 19.24 -1.86
N THR A 145 16.22 20.44 -2.45
CA THR A 145 15.02 21.29 -2.35
C THR A 145 13.75 20.63 -2.90
N SER A 146 13.86 19.80 -3.94
CA SER A 146 12.69 19.12 -4.53
C SER A 146 12.15 18.01 -3.63
N VAL A 147 13.04 17.24 -3.01
CA VAL A 147 12.66 16.15 -2.11
C VAL A 147 12.22 16.67 -0.76
N ASP A 148 12.91 17.66 -0.20
CA ASP A 148 12.48 18.38 0.99
C ASP A 148 11.06 18.97 0.81
N ARG A 149 10.82 19.66 -0.31
CA ARG A 149 9.50 20.18 -0.67
C ARG A 149 8.43 19.09 -0.74
N LEU A 150 8.76 17.92 -1.31
CA LEU A 150 7.85 16.77 -1.37
C LEU A 150 7.46 16.28 0.04
N PHE A 151 8.43 16.09 0.93
CA PHE A 151 8.17 15.67 2.31
C PHE A 151 7.37 16.73 3.08
N ARG A 152 7.68 18.03 2.91
CA ARG A 152 6.90 19.13 3.51
C ARG A 152 5.46 19.19 3.01
N LYS A 153 5.23 19.03 1.70
CA LYS A 153 3.87 18.90 1.14
C LYS A 153 3.13 17.70 1.73
N THR A 154 3.83 16.59 1.92
CA THR A 154 3.27 15.38 2.53
C THR A 154 2.92 15.59 4.00
N LEU A 155 3.76 16.28 4.76
CA LEU A 155 3.47 16.70 6.14
C LEU A 155 2.25 17.63 6.21
N LYS A 156 2.19 18.64 5.34
CA LYS A 156 1.06 19.57 5.24
C LYS A 156 -0.24 18.84 4.96
N LEU A 157 -0.25 17.94 3.99
CA LEU A 157 -1.41 17.11 3.67
C LEU A 157 -1.82 16.22 4.85
N ASN A 158 -0.86 15.62 5.54
CA ASN A 158 -1.16 14.83 6.73
C ASN A 158 -1.80 15.67 7.84
N LYS A 159 -1.27 16.89 8.07
CA LYS A 159 -1.85 17.86 9.00
C LYS A 159 -3.28 18.22 8.61
N ASP A 160 -3.53 18.54 7.34
CA ASP A 160 -4.83 19.01 6.88
C ASP A 160 -5.90 17.91 6.91
N LEU A 161 -5.55 16.67 6.55
CA LEU A 161 -6.48 15.54 6.51
C LEU A 161 -6.70 14.89 7.87
N TRP A 162 -5.61 14.65 8.61
CA TRP A 162 -5.64 13.84 9.83
C TRP A 162 -5.59 14.67 11.10
N LYS A 163 -5.48 16.00 10.97
CA LYS A 163 -5.23 16.93 12.09
C LYS A 163 -4.03 16.50 12.92
N ARG A 164 -3.03 15.91 12.28
CA ARG A 164 -1.82 15.36 12.89
C ARG A 164 -0.63 15.54 11.98
N VAL A 165 0.50 15.92 12.56
CA VAL A 165 1.76 16.15 11.83
C VAL A 165 2.66 14.91 11.88
N ASN A 166 2.14 13.82 12.44
CA ASN A 166 2.93 12.67 12.78
C ASN A 166 3.14 11.78 11.55
N LYS A 167 4.26 11.06 11.55
CA LYS A 167 4.59 9.86 10.75
C LYS A 167 5.49 10.05 9.54
N ILE A 168 6.10 11.22 9.31
CA ILE A 168 7.06 11.40 8.20
C ILE A 168 8.16 10.33 8.17
N GLU A 169 8.45 9.72 9.31
CA GLU A 169 9.35 8.60 9.50
C GLU A 169 8.97 7.38 8.64
N ASN A 170 7.67 7.11 8.43
CA ASN A 170 7.24 6.08 7.50
C ASN A 170 7.66 6.43 6.07
N GLN A 171 7.39 7.67 5.65
CA GLN A 171 7.74 8.13 4.32
C GLN A 171 9.25 8.13 4.10
N ILE A 172 10.05 8.58 5.08
CA ILE A 172 11.51 8.53 5.02
C ILE A 172 11.97 7.08 4.91
N ALA A 173 11.50 6.20 5.79
CA ALA A 173 11.94 4.80 5.80
C ALA A 173 11.53 4.00 4.55
N SER A 174 10.42 4.35 3.90
CA SER A 174 10.01 3.72 2.65
C SER A 174 10.71 4.32 1.43
N PHE A 175 11.03 5.62 1.43
CA PHE A 175 11.59 6.31 0.26
C PHE A 175 13.06 5.92 -0.02
N PHE A 176 13.90 5.82 1.01
CA PHE A 176 15.34 5.64 0.82
C PHE A 176 15.75 4.16 0.78
N ASP A 177 16.62 3.76 -0.15
CA ASP A 177 17.19 2.41 -0.22
C ASP A 177 18.01 2.13 1.04
N SER A 178 17.85 0.95 1.65
CA SER A 178 18.67 0.51 2.78
C SER A 178 18.44 -0.97 3.06
N TYR A 179 19.53 -1.75 3.15
CA TYR A 179 19.49 -3.09 3.73
C TYR A 179 19.31 -3.06 5.26
N TYR A 180 19.74 -1.97 5.89
CA TYR A 180 19.62 -1.75 7.33
C TYR A 180 18.29 -1.11 7.70
N PRO A 181 17.83 -1.28 8.95
CA PRO A 181 16.78 -0.44 9.51
C PRO A 181 17.10 1.05 9.35
N ILE A 182 16.06 1.84 9.06
CA ILE A 182 16.15 3.30 9.01
C ILE A 182 15.74 3.87 10.35
N VAL A 183 16.60 4.77 10.84
CA VAL A 183 16.45 5.53 12.07
C VAL A 183 16.04 6.94 11.69
N SER A 184 14.90 7.41 12.17
CA SER A 184 14.38 8.74 11.81
C SER A 184 13.61 9.39 12.93
N PHE A 185 13.59 10.72 12.94
CA PHE A 185 12.88 11.57 13.89
C PHE A 185 12.72 12.98 13.30
N THR A 186 11.89 13.81 13.94
CA THR A 186 11.71 15.22 13.58
C THR A 186 12.16 16.09 14.75
N GLU A 187 12.36 17.38 14.51
CA GLU A 187 12.53 18.33 15.62
C GLU A 187 11.29 18.37 16.53
N ASP A 188 11.51 18.78 17.77
CA ASP A 188 10.44 18.94 18.73
C ASP A 188 9.57 20.14 18.37
N ILE A 189 8.27 19.88 18.29
CA ILE A 189 7.27 20.89 17.93
C ILE A 189 6.33 21.10 19.10
N ASP A 190 6.52 22.16 19.88
CA ASP A 190 5.78 22.40 21.12
C ASP A 190 4.36 22.97 20.95
N GLU A 191 3.79 22.92 19.74
CA GLU A 191 2.60 23.71 19.43
C GLU A 191 1.32 22.90 19.18
N ASP A 192 0.20 23.58 19.45
CA ASP A 192 -1.11 23.28 18.89
C ASP A 192 -0.98 23.03 17.38
N ILE A 193 -1.36 21.83 16.96
CA ILE A 193 -1.26 21.35 15.58
C ILE A 193 -1.92 22.35 14.62
N SER A 194 -2.92 23.13 15.06
CA SER A 194 -3.58 24.16 14.25
C SER A 194 -2.62 25.25 13.75
N ASN A 195 -1.70 25.73 14.59
CA ASN A 195 -0.79 26.85 14.29
C ASN A 195 0.58 26.42 13.75
N LEU A 196 0.86 25.11 13.78
CA LEU A 196 2.16 24.61 13.37
C LEU A 196 2.52 24.94 11.91
N ASP A 197 3.66 25.62 11.74
CA ASP A 197 4.30 25.81 10.46
C ASP A 197 5.10 24.56 10.04
N VAL A 198 4.43 23.65 9.34
CA VAL A 198 5.03 22.40 8.84
C VAL A 198 6.21 22.62 7.89
N GLU A 199 6.32 23.82 7.30
CA GLU A 199 7.41 24.14 6.39
C GLU A 199 8.72 24.42 7.11
N LYS A 200 8.72 24.61 8.43
CA LYS A 200 9.93 24.81 9.24
C LYS A 200 10.47 23.54 9.88
N ILE A 201 9.65 22.48 9.95
CA ILE A 201 9.99 21.24 10.63
C ILE A 201 11.26 20.63 10.05
N LYS A 202 12.30 20.50 10.88
CA LYS A 202 13.48 19.71 10.53
C LYS A 202 13.19 18.22 10.63
N MET A 203 13.67 17.49 9.64
CA MET A 203 13.52 16.05 9.51
C MET A 203 14.91 15.42 9.51
N TYR A 204 15.05 14.31 10.23
CA TYR A 204 16.30 13.59 10.36
C TYR A 204 16.07 12.13 9.97
N GLY A 205 17.01 11.57 9.22
CA GLY A 205 16.95 10.19 8.76
C GLY A 205 18.34 9.63 8.55
N PHE A 206 18.55 8.39 8.97
CA PHE A 206 19.83 7.71 8.91
C PHE A 206 19.61 6.23 8.64
N ARG A 207 20.48 5.60 7.84
CA ARG A 207 20.61 4.14 7.86
C ARG A 207 21.39 3.75 9.12
N LEU A 208 21.14 2.57 9.67
CA LEU A 208 21.89 2.10 10.85
C LEU A 208 23.41 2.11 10.64
N ASN A 209 23.88 1.72 9.45
CA ASN A 209 25.31 1.73 9.09
C ASN A 209 25.89 3.13 8.79
N ASN A 210 25.05 4.17 8.62
CA ASN A 210 25.53 5.55 8.62
C ASN A 210 25.85 6.03 10.06
N LEU A 211 25.13 5.50 11.06
CA LEU A 211 25.35 5.80 12.47
C LEU A 211 26.53 5.01 13.06
N GLU A 212 26.64 3.73 12.71
CA GLU A 212 27.75 2.86 13.12
C GLU A 212 28.60 2.49 11.91
N LYS A 213 29.68 3.25 11.69
CA LYS A 213 30.56 3.12 10.52
C LYS A 213 31.35 1.81 10.48
N SER A 214 31.42 1.06 11.58
CA SER A 214 32.03 -0.27 11.59
C SER A 214 31.16 -1.35 10.94
N LEU A 215 29.86 -1.08 10.70
CA LEU A 215 28.99 -2.02 10.02
C LEU A 215 29.36 -2.15 8.53
N PRO A 216 29.28 -3.37 7.95
CA PRO A 216 29.52 -3.55 6.53
C PRO A 216 28.46 -2.82 5.67
N PRO A 217 28.73 -2.53 4.39
CA PRO A 217 27.74 -1.92 3.50
C PRO A 217 26.48 -2.78 3.30
N ILE A 218 26.64 -4.10 3.27
CA ILE A 218 25.55 -5.08 3.17
C ILE A 218 25.59 -5.95 4.44
N PRO A 219 24.50 -5.98 5.23
CA PRO A 219 24.44 -6.77 6.45
C PRO A 219 24.28 -8.26 6.18
N PHE A 220 24.87 -9.06 7.06
CA PHE A 220 24.26 -10.34 7.42
C PHE A 220 23.12 -10.05 8.41
N ILE A 221 21.93 -10.60 8.19
CA ILE A 221 20.80 -10.38 9.11
C ILE A 221 20.92 -11.38 10.27
N PRO A 222 21.18 -10.90 11.51
CA PRO A 222 21.53 -11.76 12.63
C PRO A 222 20.31 -12.27 13.40
N ILE A 223 19.10 -12.06 12.88
CA ILE A 223 17.83 -12.34 13.55
C ILE A 223 16.79 -12.88 12.58
N ASP A 224 15.93 -13.75 13.09
CA ASP A 224 14.70 -14.11 12.40
C ASP A 224 13.58 -13.20 12.90
N TYR A 225 12.77 -12.69 11.98
CA TYR A 225 11.65 -11.81 12.29
C TYR A 225 10.56 -11.91 11.24
N GLY A 226 9.35 -11.51 11.63
CA GLY A 226 8.24 -11.55 10.70
C GLY A 226 6.92 -11.06 11.27
N LEU A 227 5.84 -11.40 10.57
CA LEU A 227 4.48 -10.97 10.87
C LEU A 227 3.52 -12.15 10.94
N ILE A 228 2.74 -12.22 12.01
CA ILE A 228 1.61 -13.16 12.15
C ILE A 228 0.33 -12.33 12.16
N TYR A 229 -0.55 -12.56 11.19
CA TYR A 229 -1.87 -11.95 11.14
C TYR A 229 -2.83 -12.64 12.09
N SER A 230 -3.59 -11.84 12.84
CA SER A 230 -4.60 -12.36 13.75
C SER A 230 -5.91 -12.73 13.05
N GLY A 231 -6.01 -12.50 11.73
CA GLY A 231 -7.24 -12.75 10.95
C GLY A 231 -8.27 -11.63 10.97
N ARG A 232 -7.95 -10.49 11.58
CA ARG A 232 -8.87 -9.35 11.70
C ARG A 232 -8.12 -8.05 11.43
N PRO A 233 -8.56 -7.24 10.44
CA PRO A 233 -7.92 -5.97 10.16
C PRO A 233 -8.28 -4.96 11.24
N VAL A 234 -7.41 -3.98 11.44
CA VAL A 234 -7.66 -2.87 12.37
C VAL A 234 -7.40 -1.57 11.66
N LEU A 235 -8.42 -0.72 11.59
CA LEU A 235 -8.31 0.56 10.91
C LEU A 235 -7.87 1.64 11.88
N THR A 236 -6.82 2.38 11.50
CA THR A 236 -6.25 3.47 12.30
C THR A 236 -7.29 4.49 12.70
N ASP A 237 -8.22 4.77 11.80
CA ASP A 237 -9.26 5.79 11.96
C ASP A 237 -10.12 5.50 13.19
N TYR A 238 -10.46 4.21 13.43
CA TYR A 238 -11.21 3.79 14.62
C TYR A 238 -10.44 3.95 15.94
N ILE A 239 -9.11 3.79 15.91
CA ILE A 239 -8.26 3.99 17.10
C ILE A 239 -8.00 5.46 17.36
N VAL A 240 -7.86 6.24 16.30
CA VAL A 240 -7.60 7.68 16.35
C VAL A 240 -8.77 8.44 16.95
N ASP A 241 -10.01 8.11 16.62
CA ASP A 241 -11.20 8.73 17.22
C ASP A 241 -11.35 8.41 18.72
N THR A 242 -10.80 7.27 19.18
CA THR A 242 -10.76 6.95 20.61
C THR A 242 -9.65 7.67 21.39
N ASN A 243 -8.76 8.40 20.70
CA ASN A 243 -7.55 8.98 21.27
C ASN A 243 -7.80 10.14 22.23
N GLU A 244 -8.98 10.77 22.19
CA GLU A 244 -9.38 11.75 23.21
C GLU A 244 -9.41 11.13 24.62
N ASN A 245 -9.30 9.81 24.77
CA ASN A 245 -9.41 9.10 26.05
C ASN A 245 -8.13 8.38 26.55
N SER A 246 -7.03 8.35 25.80
CA SER A 246 -5.84 7.52 26.12
C SER A 246 -5.21 7.84 27.48
N PHE A 247 -5.35 9.09 27.94
CA PHE A 247 -4.91 9.55 29.27
C PHE A 247 -6.07 10.10 30.12
N ASN A 248 -7.34 10.00 29.72
CA ASN A 248 -8.43 10.58 30.52
C ASN A 248 -8.54 9.95 31.93
N TRP A 249 -8.06 8.72 32.07
CA TRP A 249 -7.95 8.09 33.37
C TRP A 249 -6.90 8.76 34.27
N THR A 250 -5.83 9.37 33.74
CA THR A 250 -4.81 10.04 34.55
C THR A 250 -5.40 11.28 35.21
N GLY A 251 -6.20 12.08 34.51
CA GLY A 251 -6.93 13.20 35.10
C GLY A 251 -7.94 12.76 36.17
N SER A 252 -8.62 11.62 35.96
CA SER A 252 -9.51 11.04 36.98
C SER A 252 -8.74 10.56 38.22
N VAL A 253 -7.59 9.92 38.01
CA VAL A 253 -6.71 9.45 39.09
C VAL A 253 -6.09 10.62 39.83
N GLU A 254 -5.61 11.64 39.12
CA GLU A 254 -5.11 12.89 39.69
C GLU A 254 -6.15 13.54 40.59
N GLY A 255 -7.39 13.68 40.12
CA GLY A 255 -8.49 14.24 40.92
C GLY A 255 -8.71 13.47 42.22
N LYS A 256 -8.70 12.13 42.15
CA LYS A 256 -8.83 11.25 43.34
C LYS A 256 -7.62 11.33 44.26
N LEU A 257 -6.41 11.36 43.72
CA LEU A 257 -5.18 11.53 44.52
C LEU A 257 -5.19 12.87 45.23
N ARG A 258 -5.62 13.94 44.54
CA ARG A 258 -5.82 15.25 45.14
C ARG A 258 -6.79 15.17 46.29
N GLU A 259 -7.97 14.58 46.09
CA GLU A 259 -8.99 14.38 47.13
C GLU A 259 -8.44 13.59 48.35
N TYR A 260 -7.83 12.43 48.13
CA TYR A 260 -7.34 11.55 49.20
C TYR A 260 -6.22 12.18 50.03
N PHE A 261 -5.39 13.01 49.43
CA PHE A 261 -4.20 13.57 50.08
C PHE A 261 -4.31 15.08 50.35
N TRP A 262 -5.44 15.73 50.02
CA TRP A 262 -5.62 17.18 50.16
C TRP A 262 -5.37 17.63 51.60
N ASP A 263 -6.09 17.05 52.55
CA ASP A 263 -5.99 17.48 53.96
C ASP A 263 -4.61 17.23 54.58
N ILE A 264 -3.84 16.28 54.01
CA ILE A 264 -2.49 15.97 54.46
C ILE A 264 -1.49 17.00 53.93
N PHE A 265 -1.63 17.44 52.67
CA PHE A 265 -0.62 18.26 52.00
C PHE A 265 -1.02 19.72 51.73
N LYS A 266 -2.26 20.14 52.01
CA LYS A 266 -2.73 21.52 51.76
C LYS A 266 -1.87 22.58 52.44
N ASP A 267 -1.41 22.31 53.66
CA ASP A 267 -0.56 23.22 54.44
C ASP A 267 0.93 22.86 54.38
N THR A 268 1.29 21.81 53.62
CA THR A 268 2.67 21.37 53.45
C THR A 268 3.36 22.20 52.37
N LEU A 269 4.52 22.78 52.68
CA LEU A 269 5.33 23.50 51.69
C LEU A 269 5.64 22.61 50.47
N PRO A 270 5.57 23.13 49.22
CA PRO A 270 5.76 22.32 48.00
C PRO A 270 7.02 21.45 48.03
N VAL A 271 8.16 21.98 48.50
CA VAL A 271 9.43 21.24 48.59
C VAL A 271 9.36 20.01 49.50
N ARG A 272 8.49 20.03 50.52
CA ARG A 272 8.32 18.95 51.50
C ARG A 272 7.29 17.90 51.08
N LYS A 273 6.54 18.15 50.01
CA LYS A 273 5.58 17.17 49.48
C LYS A 273 6.32 15.95 48.90
N PRO A 274 5.78 14.73 49.04
CA PRO A 274 6.36 13.53 48.42
C PRO A 274 6.53 13.68 46.91
N ILE A 275 7.55 13.04 46.35
CA ILE A 275 7.85 13.12 44.91
C ILE A 275 6.64 12.72 44.06
N PHE A 276 5.96 11.60 44.39
CA PHE A 276 4.79 11.17 43.62
C PHE A 276 3.66 12.22 43.61
N TYR A 277 3.45 12.93 44.71
CA TYR A 277 2.40 13.94 44.79
C TYR A 277 2.78 15.17 43.96
N LYS A 278 4.04 15.59 44.03
CA LYS A 278 4.56 16.68 43.19
C LYS A 278 4.46 16.38 41.69
N THR A 279 4.72 15.13 41.32
CA THR A 279 4.78 14.68 39.92
C THR A 279 3.43 14.33 39.31
N PHE A 280 2.46 13.85 40.11
CA PHE A 280 1.18 13.36 39.59
C PHE A 280 -0.04 14.14 40.10
N VAL A 281 0.13 15.11 41.00
CA VAL A 281 -0.96 15.95 41.52
C VAL A 281 -0.59 17.41 41.32
N HIS A 282 -1.01 17.97 40.19
CA HIS A 282 -0.61 19.30 39.79
C HIS A 282 -1.46 20.39 40.46
N GLU A 283 -0.84 21.36 41.12
CA GLU A 283 -1.58 22.52 41.64
C GLU A 283 -2.01 23.46 40.50
N THR A 284 -1.22 23.53 39.43
CA THR A 284 -1.46 24.31 38.22
C THR A 284 -1.44 23.41 36.98
N LYS A 285 -2.39 23.59 36.06
CA LYS A 285 -2.63 22.71 34.89
C LYS A 285 -1.60 22.84 33.75
N GLU A 286 -0.44 23.42 33.99
CA GLU A 286 0.36 23.98 32.89
C GLU A 286 1.14 22.92 32.08
N GLU A 287 1.44 21.74 32.62
CA GLU A 287 2.11 20.67 31.86
C GLU A 287 1.61 19.26 32.26
N ASP A 288 1.43 18.37 31.27
CA ASP A 288 1.06 16.96 31.48
C ASP A 288 2.33 16.13 31.74
N GLU A 289 2.84 16.19 32.98
CA GLU A 289 4.09 15.53 33.40
C GLU A 289 4.05 14.01 33.18
N PHE A 290 2.84 13.41 33.17
CA PHE A 290 2.65 12.00 32.84
C PHE A 290 3.02 11.71 31.38
N LYS A 291 2.53 12.51 30.42
CA LYS A 291 2.90 12.36 29.01
C LYS A 291 4.39 12.54 28.79
N GLU A 292 5.00 13.52 29.45
CA GLU A 292 6.44 13.77 29.34
C GLU A 292 7.25 12.58 29.90
N THR A 293 6.88 12.08 31.09
CA THR A 293 7.53 10.92 31.73
C THR A 293 7.39 9.66 30.87
N TYR A 294 6.19 9.39 30.36
CA TYR A 294 5.96 8.29 29.42
C TYR A 294 6.82 8.45 28.17
N GLY A 295 6.90 9.65 27.62
CA GLY A 295 7.72 9.92 26.45
C GLY A 295 9.19 9.64 26.70
N LYS A 296 9.78 10.16 27.79
CA LYS A 296 11.17 9.89 28.19
C LYS A 296 11.45 8.41 28.37
N LEU A 297 10.53 7.67 29.01
CA LEU A 297 10.63 6.21 29.16
C LEU A 297 10.71 5.52 27.79
N MET A 298 9.79 5.83 26.89
CA MET A 298 9.75 5.21 25.57
C MET A 298 10.96 5.60 24.71
N GLY A 299 11.43 6.85 24.81
CA GLY A 299 12.67 7.30 24.17
C GLY A 299 13.89 6.52 24.65
N THR A 300 13.98 6.28 25.96
CA THR A 300 15.05 5.46 26.56
C THR A 300 15.01 4.02 26.02
N ILE A 301 13.81 3.43 25.91
CA ILE A 301 13.64 2.10 25.32
C ILE A 301 14.04 2.08 23.84
N SER A 302 13.67 3.10 23.05
CA SER A 302 14.12 3.22 21.64
C SER A 302 15.64 3.27 21.52
N LEU A 303 16.33 4.00 22.40
CA LEU A 303 17.79 4.05 22.43
C LEU A 303 18.41 2.69 22.81
N GLU A 304 17.81 1.97 23.75
CA GLU A 304 18.24 0.63 24.13
C GLU A 304 18.12 -0.36 22.95
N ILE A 305 17.01 -0.29 22.20
CA ILE A 305 16.81 -1.08 20.99
C ILE A 305 17.83 -0.71 19.92
N LEU A 306 18.06 0.58 19.68
CA LEU A 306 19.06 1.04 18.71
C LEU A 306 20.46 0.50 19.05
N ASN A 307 20.86 0.59 20.31
CA ASN A 307 22.15 0.12 20.80
C ASN A 307 22.30 -1.41 20.66
N THR A 308 21.31 -2.17 21.13
CA THR A 308 21.34 -3.64 21.06
C THR A 308 21.25 -4.15 19.61
N MET A 309 20.46 -3.49 18.77
CA MET A 309 20.38 -3.77 17.33
C MET A 309 21.72 -3.50 16.63
N THR A 310 22.35 -2.35 16.89
CA THR A 310 23.69 -2.04 16.37
C THR A 310 24.70 -3.15 16.71
N LYS A 311 24.71 -3.60 17.97
CA LYS A 311 25.57 -4.70 18.42
C LYS A 311 25.27 -6.00 17.68
N LEU A 312 23.99 -6.35 17.49
CA LEU A 312 23.62 -7.55 16.73
C LEU A 312 24.18 -7.53 15.29
N TYR A 313 24.07 -6.39 14.61
CA TYR A 313 24.56 -6.25 13.24
C TYR A 313 26.10 -6.16 13.12
N SER A 314 26.81 -5.82 14.19
CA SER A 314 28.27 -5.61 14.18
C SER A 314 29.13 -6.88 14.12
N SER A 315 28.60 -8.00 13.61
CA SER A 315 29.25 -9.32 13.55
C SER A 315 29.51 -9.98 14.91
N SER A 316 29.11 -9.35 16.02
CA SER A 316 29.21 -9.88 17.38
C SER A 316 27.93 -10.59 17.82
N TYR A 317 27.35 -11.45 16.97
CA TYR A 317 26.20 -12.25 17.39
C TYR A 317 26.59 -13.13 18.57
N THR A 318 26.02 -12.82 19.73
CA THR A 318 26.12 -13.63 20.94
C THR A 318 24.71 -13.80 21.50
N GLU A 319 24.46 -14.93 22.14
CA GLU A 319 23.18 -15.19 22.81
C GLU A 319 22.82 -14.07 23.80
N SER A 320 23.82 -13.50 24.49
CA SER A 320 23.62 -12.36 25.39
C SER A 320 23.15 -11.10 24.64
N THR A 321 23.73 -10.79 23.48
CA THR A 321 23.30 -9.62 22.68
C THR A 321 21.88 -9.82 22.16
N MET A 322 21.54 -11.03 21.72
CA MET A 322 20.18 -11.35 21.28
C MET A 322 19.17 -11.30 22.43
N ALA A 323 19.52 -11.84 23.60
CA ALA A 323 18.68 -11.76 24.79
C ALA A 323 18.44 -10.30 25.22
N ASN A 324 19.49 -9.46 25.19
CA ASN A 324 19.37 -8.04 25.49
C ASN A 324 18.48 -7.30 24.47
N PHE A 325 18.58 -7.64 23.19
CA PHE A 325 17.70 -7.09 22.16
C PHE A 325 16.23 -7.49 22.39
N ILE A 326 15.97 -8.78 22.63
CA ILE A 326 14.63 -9.31 22.95
C ILE A 326 14.07 -8.62 24.21
N ASP A 327 14.89 -8.42 25.24
CA ASP A 327 14.52 -7.69 26.46
C ASP A 327 14.16 -6.22 26.17
N ALA A 328 14.98 -5.53 25.39
CA ALA A 328 14.75 -4.14 25.00
C ALA A 328 13.42 -3.98 24.24
N ILE A 329 13.12 -4.86 23.28
CA ILE A 329 11.83 -4.79 22.56
C ILE A 329 10.66 -5.25 23.47
N ASN A 330 10.87 -6.18 24.41
CA ASN A 330 9.86 -6.52 25.41
C ASN A 330 9.43 -5.30 26.25
N LYS A 331 10.36 -4.40 26.57
CA LYS A 331 10.07 -3.15 27.30
C LYS A 331 9.09 -2.24 26.56
N ILE A 332 9.12 -2.18 25.22
CA ILE A 332 8.11 -1.43 24.43
C ILE A 332 6.69 -1.93 24.74
N ARG A 333 6.50 -3.25 24.77
CA ARG A 333 5.19 -3.86 25.03
C ARG A 333 4.65 -3.43 26.39
N TYR A 334 5.51 -3.41 27.41
CA TYR A 334 5.14 -2.95 28.76
C TYR A 334 4.82 -1.47 28.80
N GLY A 335 5.60 -0.63 28.10
CA GLY A 335 5.28 0.79 27.94
C GLY A 335 3.90 1.00 27.32
N ASN A 336 3.58 0.30 26.23
CA ASN A 336 2.29 0.42 25.57
C ASN A 336 1.10 0.05 26.46
N TYR A 337 1.27 -0.86 27.42
CA TYR A 337 0.22 -1.20 28.39
C TYR A 337 -0.14 -0.07 29.36
N ILE A 338 0.74 0.91 29.55
CA ILE A 338 0.48 2.07 30.41
C ILE A 338 -0.62 2.95 29.80
N THR A 339 -0.64 3.09 28.47
CA THR A 339 -1.51 4.05 27.79
C THR A 339 -2.83 3.43 27.29
N ARG A 340 -3.02 2.10 27.41
CA ARG A 340 -4.11 1.42 26.69
C ARG A 340 -4.76 0.24 27.39
N LYS A 341 -6.05 0.10 27.11
CA LYS A 341 -6.80 -1.12 27.37
C LYS A 341 -6.52 -2.14 26.28
N ASN A 342 -5.81 -3.20 26.63
CA ASN A 342 -5.53 -4.31 25.74
C ASN A 342 -6.81 -5.05 25.31
N SER A 343 -6.98 -5.31 24.01
CA SER A 343 -8.02 -6.24 23.53
C SER A 343 -7.83 -7.60 24.20
N LYS A 344 -8.87 -8.09 24.88
CA LYS A 344 -8.86 -9.43 25.48
C LYS A 344 -8.57 -10.48 24.41
N THR A 345 -9.24 -10.38 23.27
CA THR A 345 -9.16 -11.40 22.22
C THR A 345 -7.82 -11.38 21.48
N PHE A 346 -7.18 -10.22 21.32
CA PHE A 346 -5.83 -10.16 20.77
C PHE A 346 -4.79 -10.74 21.73
N ARG A 347 -4.95 -10.50 23.04
CA ARG A 347 -4.12 -11.17 24.06
C ARG A 347 -4.30 -12.68 24.04
N GLU A 348 -5.53 -13.16 23.92
CA GLU A 348 -5.80 -14.60 23.77
C GLU A 348 -5.17 -15.18 22.50
N PHE A 349 -5.10 -14.41 21.40
CA PHE A 349 -4.39 -14.81 20.18
C PHE A 349 -2.89 -14.98 20.44
N ILE A 350 -2.26 -13.96 21.02
CA ILE A 350 -0.84 -13.98 21.40
C ILE A 350 -0.54 -15.13 22.36
N ASN A 351 -1.39 -15.33 23.37
CA ASN A 351 -1.24 -16.40 24.35
C ASN A 351 -1.37 -17.78 23.70
N CYS A 352 -2.31 -17.97 22.76
CA CYS A 352 -2.46 -19.25 22.06
C CYS A 352 -1.20 -19.61 21.27
N ILE A 353 -0.55 -18.63 20.63
CA ILE A 353 0.75 -18.83 19.98
C ILE A 353 1.80 -19.23 21.03
N PHE A 354 1.87 -18.55 22.17
CA PHE A 354 2.84 -18.90 23.22
C PHE A 354 2.58 -20.28 23.85
N GLU A 355 1.32 -20.67 24.05
CA GLU A 355 0.92 -21.99 24.59
C GLU A 355 1.30 -23.13 23.64
N ASN A 356 1.19 -22.89 22.33
CA ASN A 356 1.56 -23.85 21.30
C ASN A 356 3.06 -23.84 20.96
N PHE A 357 3.83 -22.88 21.49
CA PHE A 357 5.27 -22.76 21.27
C PHE A 357 6.03 -23.62 22.27
N THR A 358 6.64 -24.70 21.78
CA THR A 358 7.25 -25.76 22.59
C THR A 358 8.61 -25.39 23.19
N ALA A 359 9.30 -24.41 22.60
CA ALA A 359 10.56 -23.90 23.12
C ALA A 359 10.36 -22.87 24.24
N SER A 360 11.46 -22.45 24.89
CA SER A 360 11.38 -21.41 25.93
C SER A 360 10.78 -20.13 25.36
N THR A 361 9.72 -19.61 25.98
CA THR A 361 9.13 -18.32 25.56
C THR A 361 10.06 -17.14 25.81
N ARG A 362 11.13 -17.31 26.60
CA ARG A 362 12.14 -16.28 26.87
C ARG A 362 12.95 -15.85 25.64
N ILE A 363 12.96 -16.70 24.60
CA ILE A 363 13.71 -16.46 23.34
C ILE A 363 12.78 -16.11 22.17
N LEU A 364 11.47 -15.95 22.41
CA LEU A 364 10.51 -15.45 21.43
C LEU A 364 9.97 -14.10 21.91
N TRP A 365 10.25 -13.04 21.16
CA TRP A 365 9.52 -11.80 21.33
C TRP A 365 8.34 -11.79 20.38
N MET A 366 7.18 -11.36 20.88
CA MET A 366 6.03 -11.08 20.06
C MET A 366 5.21 -9.93 20.66
N ALA A 367 4.87 -8.95 19.82
CA ALA A 367 4.00 -7.85 20.17
C ALA A 367 3.14 -7.45 18.97
N PRO A 368 2.00 -6.78 19.20
CA PRO A 368 1.28 -6.17 18.09
C PRO A 368 2.19 -5.23 17.31
N SER A 369 2.02 -5.21 15.99
CA SER A 369 2.69 -4.27 15.08
C SER A 369 2.25 -2.83 15.32
N ASP A 370 1.09 -2.66 15.94
CA ASP A 370 0.60 -1.42 16.48
C ASP A 370 0.74 -1.38 18.01
N THR A 371 0.76 -0.17 18.56
CA THR A 371 0.70 -0.02 20.01
C THR A 371 -0.74 -0.18 20.54
N ALA A 372 -1.75 -0.31 19.66
CA ALA A 372 -3.17 -0.35 20.01
C ALA A 372 -3.65 -1.68 20.57
N VAL A 373 -2.96 -2.79 20.33
CA VAL A 373 -3.30 -4.11 20.90
C VAL A 373 -4.76 -4.47 20.60
N MET A 374 -5.22 -4.20 19.38
CA MET A 374 -6.63 -4.21 19.01
C MET A 374 -6.97 -5.10 17.81
N TRP A 375 -6.16 -6.12 17.52
CA TRP A 375 -6.15 -6.99 16.30
C TRP A 375 -5.04 -6.60 15.31
N GLY A 376 -5.13 -7.01 14.03
CA GLY A 376 -4.13 -6.72 13.01
C GLY A 376 -3.03 -7.78 12.96
N THR A 377 -1.78 -7.36 13.03
CA THR A 377 -0.62 -8.24 12.95
C THR A 377 0.19 -8.19 14.24
N ALA A 378 0.82 -9.31 14.59
CA ALA A 378 1.87 -9.36 15.58
C ALA A 378 3.22 -9.45 14.88
N ILE A 379 4.16 -8.60 15.29
CA ILE A 379 5.56 -8.76 14.93
C ILE A 379 6.15 -9.79 15.87
N PHE A 380 6.96 -10.70 15.34
CA PHE A 380 7.79 -11.58 16.15
C PHE A 380 9.28 -11.38 15.83
N THR A 381 10.14 -11.70 16.79
CA THR A 381 11.57 -11.94 16.55
C THR A 381 12.09 -13.10 17.38
N LEU A 382 13.02 -13.86 16.81
CA LEU A 382 13.66 -15.03 17.38
C LEU A 382 15.15 -15.11 17.01
N PRO A 383 15.98 -15.81 17.81
CA PRO A 383 17.36 -16.13 17.47
C PRO A 383 17.44 -16.79 16.09
N LEU A 384 18.42 -16.39 15.29
CA LEU A 384 18.58 -16.85 13.92
C LEU A 384 18.59 -18.38 13.83
N GLU A 385 17.75 -18.95 12.95
CA GLU A 385 17.66 -20.37 12.59
C GLU A 385 17.11 -21.33 13.67
N TRP A 386 17.10 -20.93 14.94
CA TRP A 386 16.93 -21.89 16.04
C TRP A 386 15.50 -22.39 16.22
N LEU A 387 14.52 -21.50 16.06
CA LEU A 387 13.13 -21.75 16.48
C LEU A 387 12.12 -21.65 15.34
N ARG A 388 12.58 -21.68 14.09
CA ARG A 388 11.73 -21.55 12.91
C ARG A 388 10.61 -22.61 12.94
N LYS A 389 10.97 -23.89 13.15
CA LYS A 389 10.02 -25.01 13.19
C LYS A 389 8.99 -24.91 14.32
N ASP A 390 9.44 -24.54 15.52
CA ASP A 390 8.56 -24.34 16.67
C ASP A 390 7.54 -23.22 16.40
N LEU A 391 7.99 -22.12 15.77
CA LEU A 391 7.08 -21.03 15.39
C LEU A 391 6.06 -21.49 14.35
N PHE A 392 6.49 -22.16 13.28
CA PHE A 392 5.56 -22.69 12.26
C PHE A 392 4.52 -23.62 12.87
N THR A 393 4.98 -24.55 13.71
CA THR A 393 4.10 -25.52 14.38
C THR A 393 3.12 -24.80 15.29
N SER A 394 3.56 -23.77 16.02
CA SER A 394 2.69 -22.98 16.88
C SER A 394 1.63 -22.21 16.10
N VAL A 395 2.00 -21.59 14.98
CA VAL A 395 1.06 -20.90 14.09
C VAL A 395 0.04 -21.89 13.52
N GLN A 396 0.47 -23.06 13.04
CA GLN A 396 -0.42 -24.10 12.51
C GLN A 396 -1.41 -24.62 13.57
N LYS A 397 -0.95 -24.94 14.78
CA LYS A 397 -1.85 -25.34 15.87
C LYS A 397 -2.82 -24.24 16.26
N THR A 398 -2.38 -23.00 16.23
CA THR A 398 -3.26 -21.85 16.49
C THR A 398 -4.31 -21.71 15.37
N GLN A 399 -3.96 -21.98 14.11
CA GLN A 399 -4.88 -22.01 12.98
C GLN A 399 -6.01 -23.04 13.14
N GLU A 400 -5.74 -24.20 13.75
CA GLU A 400 -6.77 -25.23 14.00
C GLU A 400 -7.94 -24.70 14.84
N THR A 401 -7.66 -23.79 15.79
CA THR A 401 -8.71 -23.16 16.62
C THR A 401 -9.13 -21.78 16.11
N ARG A 402 -8.31 -21.15 15.27
CA ARG A 402 -8.50 -19.81 14.72
C ARG A 402 -8.11 -19.80 13.23
N PRO A 403 -8.97 -20.27 12.31
CA PRO A 403 -8.63 -20.50 10.90
C PRO A 403 -8.08 -19.28 10.15
N TRP A 404 -8.38 -18.10 10.64
CA TRP A 404 -8.01 -16.80 10.08
C TRP A 404 -6.56 -16.36 10.41
N VAL A 405 -5.92 -17.02 11.39
CA VAL A 405 -4.53 -16.70 11.75
C VAL A 405 -3.64 -17.12 10.60
N LYS A 406 -2.66 -16.30 10.19
CA LYS A 406 -1.72 -16.66 9.12
C LYS A 406 -0.33 -16.10 9.42
N LEU A 407 0.73 -16.85 9.09
CA LEU A 407 2.06 -16.26 8.97
C LEU A 407 2.08 -15.47 7.66
N LEU A 408 2.15 -14.13 7.74
CA LEU A 408 2.17 -13.28 6.55
C LEU A 408 3.56 -13.13 5.96
N TYR A 409 4.55 -13.11 6.83
CA TYR A 409 5.91 -12.81 6.46
C TYR A 409 6.89 -13.41 7.45
N ALA A 410 7.98 -13.92 6.91
CA ALA A 410 9.17 -14.30 7.64
C ALA A 410 10.39 -13.99 6.76
N ASN A 411 11.36 -13.25 7.29
CA ASN A 411 12.52 -12.83 6.50
C ASN A 411 13.32 -13.99 5.89
N TRP A 412 13.28 -15.19 6.50
CA TRP A 412 13.94 -16.39 5.96
C TRP A 412 13.13 -17.14 4.90
N ILE A 413 11.85 -16.80 4.70
CA ILE A 413 11.00 -17.35 3.61
C ILE A 413 10.92 -16.35 2.47
N ASP A 414 10.49 -15.13 2.79
CA ASP A 414 10.09 -14.13 1.79
C ASP A 414 11.24 -13.20 1.39
N GLY A 415 12.40 -13.35 2.03
CA GLY A 415 13.54 -12.47 1.82
C GLY A 415 13.35 -11.11 2.49
N ILE A 416 14.15 -10.13 2.05
CA ILE A 416 14.20 -8.79 2.64
C ILE A 416 14.20 -7.76 1.52
N GLU A 417 13.47 -6.68 1.74
CA GLU A 417 13.45 -5.53 0.86
C GLU A 417 14.51 -4.51 1.26
N ASN A 418 15.30 -4.07 0.28
CA ASN A 418 16.31 -3.04 0.43
C ASN A 418 16.02 -1.81 -0.44
N LYS A 419 15.18 -1.92 -1.48
CA LYS A 419 14.82 -0.83 -2.38
C LYS A 419 13.73 0.05 -1.77
N GLY A 420 13.95 1.35 -1.81
CA GLY A 420 12.99 2.37 -1.43
C GLY A 420 12.05 2.71 -2.57
N PHE A 421 12.02 3.99 -2.98
CA PHE A 421 11.21 4.46 -4.10
C PHE A 421 11.62 3.83 -5.43
N ILE A 422 10.63 3.38 -6.20
CA ILE A 422 10.83 2.89 -7.57
C ILE A 422 9.82 3.56 -8.52
N LEU A 423 10.32 4.07 -9.65
CA LEU A 423 9.53 4.41 -10.82
C LEU A 423 9.37 3.14 -11.67
N GLU A 424 8.31 2.38 -11.41
CA GLU A 424 8.06 1.08 -12.04
C GLU A 424 7.79 1.22 -13.55
N GLN A 425 7.10 2.30 -13.94
CA GLN A 425 6.72 2.51 -15.33
C GLN A 425 6.45 3.98 -15.63
N ASN A 426 7.00 4.48 -16.72
CA ASN A 426 6.57 5.72 -17.35
C ASN A 426 6.60 5.60 -18.87
N ILE A 427 5.44 5.31 -19.47
CA ILE A 427 5.30 5.09 -20.91
C ILE A 427 5.73 6.31 -21.73
N GLU A 428 5.48 7.52 -21.25
CA GLU A 428 5.86 8.76 -21.95
C GLU A 428 7.38 8.94 -22.01
N ASP A 429 8.08 8.55 -20.94
CA ASP A 429 9.54 8.59 -20.85
C ASP A 429 10.19 7.31 -21.42
N GLY A 430 9.40 6.37 -21.98
CA GLY A 430 9.89 5.09 -22.50
C GLY A 430 10.38 4.12 -21.41
N ILE A 431 9.97 4.32 -20.16
CA ILE A 431 10.29 3.45 -19.02
C ILE A 431 9.17 2.41 -18.90
N TYR A 432 9.53 1.14 -19.05
CA TYR A 432 8.62 -0.01 -18.96
C TYR A 432 8.95 -0.84 -17.72
N SER A 433 7.92 -1.48 -17.17
CA SER A 433 8.09 -2.38 -16.03
C SER A 433 8.89 -3.61 -16.46
N GLU A 434 9.67 -4.18 -15.54
CA GLU A 434 10.36 -5.46 -15.77
C GLU A 434 9.39 -6.61 -16.09
N PHE A 435 8.14 -6.50 -15.65
CA PHE A 435 7.08 -7.49 -15.92
C PHE A 435 6.31 -7.22 -17.21
N ILE A 436 6.36 -6.00 -17.76
CA ILE A 436 5.57 -5.59 -18.92
C ILE A 436 6.42 -4.75 -19.87
N SER A 437 6.86 -5.37 -20.96
CA SER A 437 7.71 -4.76 -21.98
C SER A 437 6.94 -3.85 -22.95
N LYS A 438 7.68 -3.03 -23.71
CA LYS A 438 7.14 -2.22 -24.82
C LYS A 438 6.38 -3.04 -25.88
N ASN A 439 6.79 -4.29 -26.08
CA ASN A 439 6.21 -5.20 -27.06
C ASN A 439 5.31 -6.23 -26.38
N SER A 440 4.72 -5.87 -25.25
CA SER A 440 3.71 -6.70 -24.60
C SER A 440 2.34 -6.43 -25.25
N TYR A 441 1.63 -7.53 -25.43
CA TYR A 441 0.31 -7.61 -26.00
C TYR A 441 -0.63 -8.16 -24.93
N LEU A 442 -1.91 -7.81 -25.03
CA LEU A 442 -2.96 -8.27 -24.14
C LEU A 442 -3.94 -9.10 -24.95
N LEU A 443 -4.09 -10.37 -24.55
CA LEU A 443 -5.17 -11.25 -24.96
C LEU A 443 -6.26 -11.18 -23.89
N LYS A 444 -7.39 -10.57 -24.22
CA LYS A 444 -8.58 -10.52 -23.37
C LYS A 444 -9.60 -11.52 -23.87
N THR A 445 -10.07 -12.40 -22.99
CA THR A 445 -11.16 -13.32 -23.29
C THR A 445 -12.51 -12.69 -22.94
N ASP A 446 -13.58 -13.18 -23.56
CA ASP A 446 -14.97 -12.85 -23.22
C ASP A 446 -15.35 -13.21 -21.77
N THR A 447 -14.68 -14.20 -21.17
CA THR A 447 -14.83 -14.56 -19.76
C THR A 447 -14.12 -13.60 -18.80
N GLY A 448 -13.43 -12.58 -19.30
CA GLY A 448 -12.69 -11.60 -18.51
C GLY A 448 -11.25 -11.99 -18.18
N ASN A 449 -10.80 -13.19 -18.58
CA ASN A 449 -9.42 -13.60 -18.38
C ASN A 449 -8.51 -12.76 -19.28
N SER A 450 -7.35 -12.39 -18.76
CA SER A 450 -6.39 -11.54 -19.46
C SER A 450 -5.01 -12.17 -19.38
N ILE A 451 -4.35 -12.31 -20.54
CA ILE A 451 -2.98 -12.79 -20.64
C ILE A 451 -2.14 -11.67 -21.26
N ILE A 452 -1.05 -11.29 -20.59
CA ILE A 452 -0.09 -10.30 -21.09
C ILE A 452 1.21 -11.02 -21.42
N ASN A 453 1.62 -10.97 -22.67
CA ASN A 453 2.89 -11.58 -23.11
C ASN A 453 3.34 -11.00 -24.46
N ASP A 454 4.42 -11.52 -25.04
CA ASP A 454 4.79 -11.24 -26.43
C ASP A 454 3.75 -11.78 -27.43
N ILE A 455 3.76 -11.25 -28.64
CA ILE A 455 2.77 -11.60 -29.68
C ILE A 455 2.84 -13.08 -30.06
N SER A 456 4.03 -13.68 -30.07
CA SER A 456 4.20 -15.08 -30.47
C SER A 456 3.60 -16.03 -29.45
N PHE A 457 3.78 -15.72 -28.15
CA PHE A 457 3.11 -16.45 -27.08
C PHE A 457 1.60 -16.31 -27.18
N ILE A 458 1.10 -15.10 -27.42
CA ILE A 458 -0.34 -14.86 -27.53
C ILE A 458 -0.93 -15.53 -28.75
N GLU A 459 -0.30 -15.49 -29.91
CA GLU A 459 -0.79 -16.18 -31.12
C GLU A 459 -0.81 -17.70 -30.93
N ASN A 460 0.19 -18.26 -30.24
CA ASN A 460 0.26 -19.70 -29.94
C ASN A 460 -0.72 -20.15 -28.83
N ASN A 461 -1.15 -19.25 -27.95
CA ASN A 461 -2.07 -19.53 -26.84
C ASN A 461 -3.44 -18.88 -27.03
N ALA A 462 -3.69 -18.22 -28.15
CA ALA A 462 -4.98 -17.66 -28.51
C ALA A 462 -5.96 -18.84 -28.56
N PRO A 463 -7.00 -18.87 -27.71
CA PRO A 463 -7.86 -20.05 -27.56
C PRO A 463 -8.44 -20.55 -28.88
N ASP A 464 -8.87 -21.81 -28.88
CA ASP A 464 -9.54 -22.58 -29.95
C ASP A 464 -10.89 -22.00 -30.45
N TRP A 465 -11.02 -20.68 -30.59
CA TRP A 465 -12.27 -19.97 -30.89
C TRP A 465 -12.01 -18.75 -31.80
N LEU A 466 -12.95 -17.80 -31.86
CA LEU A 466 -12.82 -16.57 -32.65
C LEU A 466 -11.89 -15.59 -31.91
N THR A 467 -10.77 -15.26 -32.53
CA THR A 467 -9.82 -14.28 -32.00
C THR A 467 -9.68 -13.10 -32.95
N LEU A 468 -9.93 -11.90 -32.42
CA LEU A 468 -9.78 -10.63 -33.12
C LEU A 468 -8.41 -10.05 -32.79
N ASP A 469 -7.54 -10.02 -33.79
CA ASP A 469 -6.24 -9.37 -33.67
C ASP A 469 -6.34 -7.93 -34.15
N LEU A 470 -6.45 -7.01 -33.19
CA LEU A 470 -6.54 -5.57 -33.44
C LEU A 470 -5.20 -4.98 -33.90
N VAL A 471 -4.09 -5.68 -33.67
CA VAL A 471 -2.74 -5.24 -34.04
C VAL A 471 -2.53 -5.42 -35.53
N ASN A 472 -2.75 -6.64 -36.03
CA ASN A 472 -2.56 -6.95 -37.45
C ASN A 472 -3.86 -6.77 -38.27
N ARG A 473 -4.97 -6.39 -37.62
CA ARG A 473 -6.31 -6.33 -38.19
C ARG A 473 -6.68 -7.67 -38.86
N LYS A 474 -6.52 -8.75 -38.11
CA LYS A 474 -6.76 -10.13 -38.56
C LYS A 474 -7.77 -10.84 -37.67
N ILE A 475 -8.40 -11.84 -38.26
CA ILE A 475 -9.31 -12.72 -37.54
C ILE A 475 -8.71 -14.11 -37.60
N TYR A 476 -8.64 -14.75 -36.46
CA TYR A 476 -8.26 -16.14 -36.31
C TYR A 476 -9.50 -16.92 -35.88
N LEU A 477 -9.68 -18.11 -36.45
CA LEU A 477 -10.66 -19.07 -36.00
C LEU A 477 -9.89 -20.37 -35.71
N ASP A 478 -9.96 -20.83 -34.46
CA ASP A 478 -9.33 -22.09 -34.02
C ASP A 478 -7.81 -22.07 -34.21
N GLY A 479 -7.22 -20.93 -33.84
CA GLY A 479 -5.79 -20.65 -34.04
C GLY A 479 -5.39 -20.44 -35.50
N GLN A 480 -6.30 -20.64 -36.47
CA GLN A 480 -5.99 -20.46 -37.90
C GLN A 480 -6.37 -19.07 -38.37
N LYS A 481 -5.41 -18.39 -38.99
CA LYS A 481 -5.61 -17.07 -39.60
C LYS A 481 -6.54 -17.18 -40.79
N LEU A 482 -7.65 -16.43 -40.79
CA LEU A 482 -8.53 -16.35 -41.95
C LEU A 482 -7.80 -15.71 -43.12
N THR A 483 -8.01 -16.27 -44.31
CA THR A 483 -7.49 -15.75 -45.56
C THR A 483 -8.46 -14.72 -46.17
N SER A 484 -7.94 -13.89 -47.08
CA SER A 484 -8.78 -12.93 -47.81
C SER A 484 -9.84 -13.61 -48.68
N LYS A 485 -9.68 -14.89 -49.03
CA LYS A 485 -10.69 -15.66 -49.78
C LYS A 485 -11.88 -16.05 -48.91
N GLU A 486 -11.64 -16.27 -47.62
CA GLU A 486 -12.67 -16.64 -46.65
C GLU A 486 -13.43 -15.40 -46.16
N LEU A 487 -12.72 -14.30 -45.94
CA LEU A 487 -13.32 -13.03 -45.58
C LEU A 487 -12.52 -11.87 -46.19
N HIS A 488 -13.04 -11.28 -47.27
CA HIS A 488 -12.35 -10.19 -47.98
C HIS A 488 -12.25 -8.91 -47.15
N SER A 489 -13.23 -8.64 -46.28
CA SER A 489 -13.38 -7.40 -45.51
C SER A 489 -12.83 -7.48 -44.09
N GLN A 490 -11.85 -8.36 -43.82
CA GLN A 490 -11.34 -8.65 -42.47
C GLN A 490 -11.06 -7.40 -41.64
N ASN A 491 -10.31 -6.42 -42.17
CA ASN A 491 -9.95 -5.23 -41.42
C ASN A 491 -11.20 -4.48 -40.92
N THR A 492 -12.16 -4.22 -41.81
CA THR A 492 -13.43 -3.57 -41.44
C THR A 492 -14.26 -4.44 -40.50
N THR A 493 -14.25 -5.76 -40.69
CA THR A 493 -14.94 -6.69 -39.79
C THR A 493 -14.36 -6.63 -38.38
N VAL A 494 -13.03 -6.54 -38.24
CA VAL A 494 -12.37 -6.34 -36.94
C VAL A 494 -12.81 -5.03 -36.29
N ASP A 495 -12.79 -3.92 -37.03
CA ASP A 495 -13.20 -2.60 -36.51
C ASP A 495 -14.67 -2.60 -36.04
N ILE A 496 -15.55 -3.26 -36.79
CA ILE A 496 -16.98 -3.36 -36.44
C ILE A 496 -17.17 -4.22 -35.19
N LEU A 497 -16.50 -5.38 -35.13
CA LEU A 497 -16.63 -6.28 -33.98
C LEU A 497 -16.01 -5.68 -32.71
N GLU A 498 -14.92 -4.93 -32.82
CA GLU A 498 -14.33 -4.17 -31.71
C GLU A 498 -15.38 -3.26 -31.06
N ILE A 499 -16.06 -2.43 -31.86
CA ILE A 499 -17.12 -1.53 -31.37
C ILE A 499 -18.31 -2.32 -30.80
N LEU A 500 -18.73 -3.41 -31.46
CA LEU A 500 -19.87 -4.20 -31.00
C LEU A 500 -19.60 -4.98 -29.71
N LEU A 501 -18.35 -5.40 -29.47
CA LEU A 501 -17.94 -6.05 -28.22
C LEU A 501 -17.88 -5.07 -27.04
N GLU A 502 -17.71 -3.77 -27.31
CA GLU A 502 -17.82 -2.72 -26.30
C GLU A 502 -19.27 -2.32 -26.00
N ASN A 503 -20.20 -2.62 -26.92
CA ASN A 503 -21.62 -2.24 -26.85
C ASN A 503 -22.53 -3.47 -26.98
N ILE A 504 -22.19 -4.55 -26.25
CA ILE A 504 -22.92 -5.83 -26.32
C ILE A 504 -24.39 -5.61 -25.95
N TRP A 505 -25.29 -6.23 -26.72
CA TRP A 505 -26.75 -6.11 -26.61
C TRP A 505 -27.36 -4.76 -26.99
N GLU A 506 -26.56 -3.76 -27.34
CA GLU A 506 -27.05 -2.45 -27.77
C GLU A 506 -27.16 -2.36 -29.30
N ASP A 507 -28.07 -1.51 -29.77
CA ASP A 507 -28.17 -1.17 -31.18
C ASP A 507 -27.20 -0.04 -31.50
N VAL A 508 -26.12 -0.37 -32.22
CA VAL A 508 -25.11 0.60 -32.62
C VAL A 508 -25.46 1.18 -33.99
N PRO A 509 -25.71 2.50 -34.11
CA PRO A 509 -26.03 3.13 -35.39
C PRO A 509 -24.82 3.10 -36.35
N CYS A 510 -25.09 2.99 -37.65
CA CYS A 510 -24.06 2.91 -38.70
C CYS A 510 -23.06 4.07 -38.67
N GLY A 511 -23.47 5.26 -38.21
CA GLY A 511 -22.62 6.44 -38.08
C GLY A 511 -21.53 6.36 -36.98
N LYS A 512 -21.57 5.36 -36.09
CA LYS A 512 -20.52 5.14 -35.08
C LYS A 512 -19.33 4.32 -35.58
N PHE A 513 -19.45 3.68 -36.75
CA PHE A 513 -18.36 2.87 -37.32
C PHE A 513 -17.43 3.72 -38.20
N CYS A 514 -16.19 3.27 -38.40
CA CYS A 514 -15.24 3.96 -39.27
C CYS A 514 -15.80 4.10 -40.70
N SER A 515 -15.60 5.27 -41.30
CA SER A 515 -16.08 5.58 -42.65
C SER A 515 -15.52 4.60 -43.68
N SER A 516 -16.36 3.71 -44.17
CA SER A 516 -16.07 2.75 -45.23
C SER A 516 -17.25 2.69 -46.20
N SER A 517 -17.04 2.14 -47.40
CA SER A 517 -18.17 1.94 -48.34
C SER A 517 -19.27 1.06 -47.72
N TYR A 518 -18.88 0.15 -46.83
CA TYR A 518 -19.77 -0.78 -46.14
C TYR A 518 -20.70 -0.08 -45.14
N THR A 519 -20.24 0.99 -44.49
CA THR A 519 -21.04 1.70 -43.46
C THR A 519 -22.09 2.63 -44.05
N SER A 520 -21.96 3.01 -45.31
CA SER A 520 -22.95 3.83 -46.03
C SER A 520 -24.12 3.05 -46.62
N ASN A 521 -24.06 1.72 -46.66
CA ASN A 521 -25.09 0.91 -47.30
C ASN A 521 -25.28 -0.44 -46.59
N LYS A 522 -26.48 -0.66 -46.06
CA LYS A 522 -26.87 -1.90 -45.36
C LYS A 522 -26.62 -3.16 -46.19
N ASN A 523 -26.86 -3.13 -47.50
CA ASN A 523 -26.69 -4.30 -48.36
C ASN A 523 -25.21 -4.66 -48.52
N GLU A 524 -24.33 -3.66 -48.59
CA GLU A 524 -22.89 -3.89 -48.59
C GLU A 524 -22.41 -4.48 -47.26
N MET A 525 -22.83 -3.87 -46.14
CA MET A 525 -22.55 -4.36 -44.78
C MET A 525 -23.00 -5.82 -44.62
N THR A 526 -24.24 -6.11 -45.01
CA THR A 526 -24.84 -7.43 -44.84
C THR A 526 -24.16 -8.45 -45.74
N GLY A 527 -23.96 -8.12 -47.03
CA GLY A 527 -23.44 -9.06 -48.02
C GLY A 527 -21.94 -9.34 -47.91
N LYS A 528 -21.14 -8.35 -47.48
CA LYS A 528 -19.68 -8.47 -47.47
C LYS A 528 -19.09 -8.72 -46.08
N ILE A 529 -19.79 -8.35 -45.01
CA ILE A 529 -19.29 -8.48 -43.63
C ILE A 529 -20.12 -9.49 -42.84
N ILE A 530 -21.42 -9.23 -42.67
CA ILE A 530 -22.26 -10.00 -41.74
C ILE A 530 -22.47 -11.43 -42.23
N ILE A 531 -23.04 -11.60 -43.42
CA ILE A 531 -23.36 -12.93 -43.95
C ILE A 531 -22.09 -13.79 -44.06
N PRO A 532 -20.97 -13.30 -44.62
CA PRO A 532 -19.74 -14.09 -44.70
C PRO A 532 -19.21 -14.52 -43.33
N LEU A 533 -19.17 -13.60 -42.34
CA LEU A 533 -18.70 -13.92 -41.00
C LEU A 533 -19.62 -14.93 -40.29
N VAL A 534 -20.94 -14.72 -40.36
CA VAL A 534 -21.93 -15.62 -39.74
C VAL A 534 -21.84 -17.02 -40.34
N LYS A 535 -21.80 -17.13 -41.67
CA LYS A 535 -21.65 -18.43 -42.36
C LYS A 535 -20.35 -19.12 -41.97
N LEU A 536 -19.24 -18.38 -41.96
CA LEU A 536 -17.93 -18.93 -41.65
C LEU A 536 -17.88 -19.49 -40.21
N ILE A 537 -18.48 -18.80 -39.24
CA ILE A 537 -18.58 -19.29 -37.86
C ILE A 537 -19.55 -20.47 -37.77
N GLU A 538 -20.71 -20.41 -38.44
CA GLU A 538 -21.69 -21.49 -38.44
C GLU A 538 -21.14 -22.78 -39.06
N GLU A 539 -20.39 -22.70 -40.15
CA GLU A 539 -19.81 -23.84 -40.85
C GLU A 539 -18.71 -24.52 -40.00
N ASN A 540 -17.85 -23.74 -39.36
CA ASN A 540 -16.71 -24.26 -38.60
C ASN A 540 -17.10 -24.68 -37.16
N LYS A 541 -17.92 -23.87 -36.48
CA LYS A 541 -18.27 -24.09 -35.07
C LYS A 541 -19.62 -24.74 -34.85
N LYS A 542 -20.47 -24.83 -35.88
CA LYS A 542 -21.87 -25.29 -35.75
C LYS A 542 -22.67 -24.47 -34.73
N ILE A 543 -22.30 -23.20 -34.56
CA ILE A 543 -22.92 -22.24 -33.65
C ILE A 543 -23.44 -21.08 -34.48
N LYS A 544 -24.70 -20.70 -34.25
CA LYS A 544 -25.30 -19.50 -34.84
C LYS A 544 -24.66 -18.25 -34.25
N PHE A 545 -23.94 -17.50 -35.08
CA PHE A 545 -23.34 -16.23 -34.66
C PHE A 545 -24.39 -15.11 -34.70
N PRO A 546 -24.79 -14.52 -33.55
CA PRO A 546 -25.96 -13.66 -33.48
C PRO A 546 -25.63 -12.20 -33.79
N LEU A 547 -25.07 -11.96 -34.98
CA LEU A 547 -24.80 -10.61 -35.50
C LEU A 547 -25.96 -10.16 -36.39
N ILE A 548 -26.68 -9.12 -35.95
CA ILE A 548 -27.92 -8.66 -36.60
C ILE A 548 -27.70 -7.27 -37.21
N CYS A 549 -28.19 -7.08 -38.43
CA CYS A 549 -28.35 -5.76 -39.06
C CYS A 549 -29.82 -5.50 -39.43
N LYS A 550 -30.37 -4.43 -38.86
CA LYS A 550 -31.79 -4.07 -39.01
C LYS A 550 -31.97 -2.62 -39.47
N TRP A 551 -33.21 -2.26 -39.79
CA TRP A 551 -33.65 -0.96 -40.34
C TRP A 551 -33.37 -0.77 -41.84
N SER A 552 -33.27 0.49 -42.28
CA SER A 552 -33.30 0.92 -43.68
C SER A 552 -31.95 0.73 -44.39
N ILE A 553 -31.84 1.14 -45.65
CA ILE A 553 -30.59 0.97 -46.43
C ILE A 553 -29.49 1.93 -45.95
N GLU A 554 -29.86 3.16 -45.63
CA GLU A 554 -28.92 4.24 -45.31
C GLU A 554 -28.81 4.49 -43.80
N ASP A 555 -29.92 4.28 -43.07
CA ASP A 555 -29.98 4.36 -41.61
C ASP A 555 -30.24 2.97 -41.03
N PHE A 556 -29.16 2.29 -40.66
CA PHE A 556 -29.19 0.92 -40.12
C PHE A 556 -28.39 0.80 -38.83
N TYR A 557 -28.74 -0.24 -38.07
CA TYR A 557 -28.16 -0.53 -36.77
C TYR A 557 -27.59 -1.94 -36.76
N LEU A 558 -26.46 -2.09 -36.09
CA LEU A 558 -25.80 -3.36 -35.84
C LEU A 558 -25.94 -3.74 -34.37
N LYS A 559 -26.22 -5.01 -34.10
CA LYS A 559 -26.32 -5.54 -32.75
C LYS A 559 -25.66 -6.91 -32.68
N LEU A 560 -24.76 -7.09 -31.72
CA LEU A 560 -24.23 -8.39 -31.35
C LEU A 560 -25.01 -8.89 -30.12
N GLU A 561 -25.83 -9.93 -30.29
CA GLU A 561 -26.54 -10.52 -29.16
C GLU A 561 -25.66 -11.51 -28.38
N LYS A 562 -26.17 -12.02 -27.26
CA LYS A 562 -25.46 -12.99 -26.43
C LYS A 562 -25.13 -14.24 -27.27
N THR A 563 -23.85 -14.50 -27.42
CA THR A 563 -23.33 -15.65 -28.17
C THR A 563 -22.73 -16.68 -27.21
N PRO A 564 -22.90 -17.99 -27.44
CA PRO A 564 -22.14 -19.01 -26.74
C PRO A 564 -20.71 -19.16 -27.30
N LEU A 565 -20.38 -18.44 -28.40
CA LEU A 565 -19.05 -18.41 -28.98
C LEU A 565 -18.13 -17.58 -28.08
N LYS A 566 -17.00 -18.17 -27.66
CA LYS A 566 -15.95 -17.40 -27.00
C LYS A 566 -15.26 -16.49 -28.00
N ILE A 567 -15.07 -15.24 -27.61
CA ILE A 567 -14.39 -14.24 -28.44
C ILE A 567 -13.20 -13.71 -27.67
N ASN A 568 -12.02 -13.82 -28.27
CA ASN A 568 -10.81 -13.24 -27.71
C ASN A 568 -10.40 -12.01 -28.50
N VAL A 569 -9.78 -11.05 -27.82
CA VAL A 569 -9.28 -9.82 -28.42
C VAL A 569 -7.80 -9.69 -28.09
N ILE A 570 -6.97 -9.64 -29.12
CA ILE A 570 -5.55 -9.32 -29.02
C ILE A 570 -5.40 -7.83 -29.29
N LYS A 571 -4.81 -7.12 -28.34
CA LYS A 571 -4.46 -5.71 -28.50
C LYS A 571 -3.04 -5.43 -28.05
N LYS A 572 -2.41 -4.44 -28.65
CA LYS A 572 -1.13 -3.94 -28.16
C LYS A 572 -1.36 -3.18 -26.86
N LEU A 573 -0.52 -3.41 -25.85
CA LEU A 573 -0.71 -2.78 -24.54
C LEU A 573 -0.23 -1.32 -24.52
N PHE A 574 0.84 -1.00 -25.26
CA PHE A 574 1.46 0.35 -25.34
C PHE A 574 1.72 0.84 -26.76
#